data_AF-A0A7S3TAZ8-F1
#
_entry.id   AF-A0A7S3TAZ8-F1
#
_cell.length_a   1.000
_cell.length_b   1.000
_cell.length_c   1.000
_cell.angle_alpha   90.00
_cell.angle_beta   90.00
_cell.angle_gamma   90.00
#
_symmetry.space_group_name_H-M   'P 1'
#
loop_
_entity.id
_entity.type
_entity.pdbx_description
1 polymer ?
#
loop_
_entity_poly.entity_id
_entity_poly.type
_entity_poly.pdbx_seq_one_letter_code
_entity_poly.pdbx_strand_id
1 'polypeptide(L)'
;ECKLKAVPASTLSTDAATIRTIDLTNNVLKSLPETINAWQGVQSLLLGQNQLAELPLACGQLAGLQKLVLTDNHLRDLPMELSQLGKVKVLQLDGNRLGPRLLAEAVCGALASTLEELNLSRNG
;
A
#
# COMPACT_ATOMS: atom_id res chain seq x y z
N GLU A 1 15.26 -16.12 -7.44
CA GLU A 1 13.84 -15.76 -7.28
C GLU A 1 13.48 -15.83 -5.79
N CYS A 2 13.47 -14.70 -5.09
CA CYS A 2 12.99 -14.67 -3.71
C CYS A 2 11.46 -14.60 -3.74
N LYS A 3 10.77 -15.64 -3.24
CA LYS A 3 9.31 -15.65 -3.06
C LYS A 3 9.00 -15.41 -1.59
N LEU A 4 9.16 -14.18 -1.12
CA LEU A 4 8.90 -13.83 0.27
C LEU A 4 7.44 -14.10 0.60
N LYS A 5 7.21 -14.84 1.70
CA LYS A 5 5.87 -15.15 2.23
C LYS A 5 5.40 -14.14 3.26
N ALA A 6 6.34 -13.44 3.89
CA ALA A 6 6.10 -12.40 4.88
C ALA A 6 7.23 -11.37 4.85
N VAL A 7 6.92 -10.15 5.30
CA VAL A 7 7.91 -9.08 5.51
C VAL A 7 8.65 -9.38 6.82
N PRO A 8 9.98 -9.61 6.81
CA PRO A 8 10.73 -9.95 8.01
C PRO A 8 10.84 -8.75 8.96
N ALA A 9 10.78 -9.00 10.27
CA ALA A 9 10.85 -7.91 11.26
C ALA A 9 12.15 -7.09 11.20
N SER A 10 13.23 -7.67 10.67
CA SER A 10 14.52 -6.99 10.48
C SER A 10 14.46 -5.85 9.45
N THR A 11 13.54 -5.86 8.48
CA THR A 11 13.32 -4.73 7.56
C THR A 11 12.52 -3.58 8.21
N LEU A 12 12.04 -3.77 9.44
CA LEU A 12 11.30 -2.77 10.22
C LEU A 12 12.21 -2.05 11.24
N SER A 13 13.42 -2.56 11.47
CA SER A 13 14.36 -2.11 12.53
C SER A 13 15.58 -1.36 12.02
N THR A 14 15.77 -1.24 10.69
CA THR A 14 16.92 -0.51 10.13
C THR A 14 16.62 0.98 10.12
N ASP A 15 17.59 1.77 10.55
CA ASP A 15 17.58 3.24 10.70
C ASP A 15 16.78 3.92 9.58
N ALA A 16 15.48 4.09 9.81
CA ALA A 16 14.46 4.35 8.78
C ALA A 16 14.56 5.77 8.18
N ALA A 17 15.57 6.53 8.59
CA ALA A 17 15.87 7.87 8.10
C ALA A 17 16.37 7.90 6.64
N THR A 18 16.78 6.76 6.06
CA THR A 18 17.40 6.75 4.71
C THR A 18 16.60 6.01 3.63
N ILE A 19 15.78 5.02 3.99
CA ILE A 19 15.05 4.21 3.00
C ILE A 19 13.83 4.98 2.49
N ARG A 20 13.91 5.45 1.24
CA ARG A 20 12.80 6.14 0.58
C ARG A 20 11.92 5.20 -0.23
N THR A 21 12.43 4.04 -0.64
CA THR A 21 11.71 3.11 -1.50
C THR A 21 11.85 1.69 -0.97
N ILE A 22 10.72 1.01 -0.81
CA ILE A 22 10.65 -0.41 -0.50
C ILE A 22 9.98 -1.09 -1.69
N ASP A 23 10.71 -1.99 -2.34
CA ASP A 23 10.21 -2.81 -3.43
C ASP A 23 10.08 -4.27 -3.00
N LEU A 24 8.83 -4.72 -2.94
CA LEU A 24 8.41 -6.07 -2.63
C LEU A 24 7.57 -6.67 -3.76
N THR A 25 7.71 -6.12 -4.97
CA THR A 25 7.01 -6.57 -6.17
C THR A 25 7.37 -8.02 -6.51
N ASN A 26 6.42 -8.77 -7.07
CA ASN A 26 6.61 -10.15 -7.53
C ASN A 26 7.01 -11.13 -6.39
N ASN A 27 6.29 -11.04 -5.28
CA ASN A 27 6.42 -11.96 -4.14
C ASN A 27 5.11 -12.75 -3.94
N VAL A 28 5.02 -13.49 -2.83
CA VAL A 28 3.82 -14.27 -2.47
C VAL A 28 3.24 -13.80 -1.13
N LEU A 29 3.36 -12.49 -0.86
CA LEU A 29 2.84 -11.87 0.36
C LEU A 29 1.32 -11.96 0.36
N LYS A 30 0.76 -12.52 1.43
CA LYS A 30 -0.69 -12.60 1.64
C LYS A 30 -1.24 -11.48 2.51
N SER A 31 -0.38 -10.91 3.34
CA SER A 31 -0.66 -9.77 4.22
C SER A 31 0.62 -9.00 4.50
N LEU A 32 0.46 -7.79 5.03
CA LEU A 32 1.53 -6.97 5.59
C LEU A 32 1.41 -7.00 7.12
N PRO A 33 2.52 -6.88 7.86
CA PRO A 33 2.47 -6.81 9.32
C PRO A 33 1.90 -5.47 9.79
N GLU A 34 1.19 -5.46 10.93
CA GLU A 34 0.70 -4.22 11.58
C GLU A 34 1.85 -3.27 11.99
N THR A 35 3.06 -3.80 12.13
CA THR A 35 4.27 -3.02 12.42
C THR A 35 4.84 -2.28 11.21
N ILE A 36 4.15 -2.29 10.06
CA ILE A 36 4.52 -1.53 8.86
C ILE A 36 4.61 -0.02 9.11
N ASN A 37 3.91 0.49 10.12
CA ASN A 37 3.99 1.88 10.56
C ASN A 37 5.40 2.30 11.03
N ALA A 38 6.34 1.37 11.25
CA ALA A 38 7.75 1.72 11.49
C ALA A 38 8.42 2.41 10.28
N TRP A 39 7.86 2.28 9.08
CA TRP A 39 8.39 2.82 7.82
C TRP A 39 8.08 4.31 7.61
N GLN A 40 8.29 5.15 8.62
CA GLN A 40 7.95 6.58 8.59
C GLN A 40 8.70 7.39 7.50
N GLY A 41 9.89 6.95 7.09
CA GLY A 41 10.70 7.59 6.05
C GLY A 41 10.38 7.17 4.60
N VAL A 42 9.54 6.14 4.41
CA VAL A 42 9.28 5.57 3.09
C VAL A 42 8.37 6.47 2.27
N GLN A 43 8.79 6.75 1.04
CA GLN A 43 8.07 7.57 0.06
C GLN A 43 7.42 6.71 -1.04
N SER A 44 7.99 5.55 -1.36
CA SER A 44 7.46 4.64 -2.37
C SER A 44 7.40 3.22 -1.84
N LEU A 45 6.21 2.64 -1.84
CA LEU A 45 5.97 1.24 -1.46
C LEU A 45 5.42 0.49 -2.68
N LEU A 46 6.21 -0.43 -3.20
CA LEU A 46 5.87 -1.25 -4.38
C LEU A 46 5.56 -2.68 -3.93
N LEU A 47 4.32 -3.08 -4.10
CA LEU A 47 3.75 -4.36 -3.67
C LEU A 47 3.03 -5.08 -4.81
N GLY A 48 3.33 -4.71 -6.06
CA GLY A 48 2.67 -5.31 -7.22
C GLY A 48 2.92 -6.81 -7.34
N GLN A 49 2.04 -7.54 -8.01
CA GLN A 49 2.18 -8.98 -8.25
C GLN A 49 2.42 -9.77 -6.95
N ASN A 50 1.53 -9.57 -5.97
CA ASN A 50 1.50 -10.32 -4.71
C ASN A 50 0.15 -11.02 -4.55
N GLN A 51 -0.15 -11.54 -3.36
CA GLN A 51 -1.40 -12.22 -3.03
C GLN A 51 -2.15 -11.50 -1.90
N LEU A 52 -1.95 -10.18 -1.76
CA LEU A 52 -2.55 -9.39 -0.69
C LEU A 52 -4.06 -9.40 -0.83
N ALA A 53 -4.76 -9.88 0.20
CA ALA A 53 -6.22 -9.88 0.25
C ALA A 53 -6.78 -8.65 0.97
N GLU A 54 -5.97 -8.06 1.85
CA GLU A 54 -6.28 -6.88 2.67
C GLU A 54 -4.99 -6.10 2.98
N LEU A 55 -5.16 -4.88 3.47
CA LEU A 55 -4.07 -4.05 4.02
C LEU A 55 -4.32 -3.82 5.51
N PRO A 56 -3.28 -3.82 6.35
CA PRO A 56 -3.41 -3.49 7.77
C PRO A 56 -3.81 -2.02 7.95
N LEU A 57 -4.48 -1.70 9.05
CA LEU A 57 -4.88 -0.32 9.39
C LEU A 57 -3.66 0.60 9.51
N ALA A 58 -2.53 0.03 9.97
CA ALA A 58 -1.24 0.69 10.03
C ALA A 58 -0.73 1.27 8.70
N CYS A 59 -1.25 0.84 7.53
CA CYS A 59 -0.91 1.45 6.25
C CYS A 59 -1.30 2.94 6.19
N GLY A 60 -2.34 3.37 6.91
CA GLY A 60 -2.72 4.79 7.00
C GLY A 60 -1.72 5.67 7.75
N GLN A 61 -0.81 5.05 8.51
CA GLN A 61 0.17 5.76 9.36
C GLN A 61 1.50 6.03 8.65
N LEU A 62 1.61 5.71 7.36
CA LEU A 62 2.83 5.93 6.56
C LEU A 62 2.92 7.40 6.10
N ALA A 63 3.20 8.30 7.05
CA ALA A 63 3.15 9.76 6.85
C ALA A 63 4.13 10.33 5.80
N GLY A 64 5.11 9.54 5.36
CA GLY A 64 6.05 9.87 4.30
C GLY A 64 5.61 9.42 2.90
N LEU A 65 4.59 8.58 2.79
CA LEU A 65 4.27 7.85 1.58
C LEU A 65 3.72 8.78 0.49
N GLN A 66 4.29 8.68 -0.70
CA GLN A 66 3.91 9.46 -1.89
C GLN A 66 3.43 8.56 -3.04
N LYS A 67 3.91 7.32 -3.09
CA LYS A 67 3.57 6.35 -4.12
C LYS A 67 3.27 4.99 -3.49
N LEU A 68 2.09 4.46 -3.78
CA LEU A 68 1.66 3.13 -3.38
C LEU A 68 1.25 2.33 -4.62
N VAL A 69 1.94 1.22 -4.88
CA VAL A 69 1.63 0.33 -6.00
C VAL A 69 1.20 -1.03 -5.47
N LEU A 70 -0.04 -1.40 -5.75
CA LEU A 70 -0.69 -2.64 -5.33
C LEU A 70 -1.26 -3.42 -6.52
N THR A 71 -0.78 -3.12 -7.73
CA THR A 71 -1.19 -3.75 -8.98
C THR A 71 -1.15 -5.28 -8.90
N ASP A 72 -2.12 -5.97 -9.50
CA ASP A 72 -2.20 -7.43 -9.58
C ASP A 72 -2.09 -8.10 -8.18
N ASN A 73 -3.02 -7.76 -7.29
CA ASN A 73 -3.20 -8.40 -5.97
C ASN A 73 -4.63 -8.99 -5.87
N HIS A 74 -5.09 -9.30 -4.66
CA HIS A 74 -6.42 -9.87 -4.41
C HIS A 74 -7.27 -9.00 -3.47
N LEU A 75 -6.97 -7.70 -3.41
CA LEU A 75 -7.65 -6.76 -2.53
C LEU A 75 -9.13 -6.67 -2.87
N ARG A 76 -9.99 -6.80 -1.86
CA ARG A 76 -11.44 -6.62 -1.98
C ARG A 76 -11.91 -5.28 -1.41
N ASP A 77 -11.12 -4.72 -0.52
CA ASP A 77 -11.38 -3.49 0.21
C ASP A 77 -10.05 -2.78 0.51
N LEU A 78 -10.14 -1.52 0.94
CA LEU A 78 -9.05 -0.70 1.43
C LEU A 78 -9.44 -0.15 2.81
N PRO A 79 -8.52 -0.16 3.80
CA PRO A 79 -8.82 0.37 5.12
C PRO A 79 -9.10 1.88 5.05
N MET A 80 -10.09 2.35 5.82
CA MET A 80 -10.48 3.77 5.85
C MET A 80 -9.32 4.67 6.28
N GLU A 81 -8.36 4.13 7.02
CA GLU A 81 -7.14 4.77 7.48
C GLU A 81 -6.25 5.20 6.30
N LEU A 82 -6.38 4.62 5.10
CA LEU A 82 -5.66 5.14 3.93
C LEU A 82 -5.99 6.62 3.66
N SER A 83 -7.19 7.08 4.00
CA SER A 83 -7.57 8.50 3.90
C SER A 83 -6.67 9.44 4.71
N GLN A 84 -5.91 8.93 5.68
CA GLN A 84 -4.95 9.69 6.50
C GLN A 84 -3.62 9.96 5.78
N LEU A 85 -3.39 9.30 4.63
CA LEU A 85 -2.18 9.45 3.82
C LEU A 85 -2.18 10.79 3.06
N GLY A 86 -1.93 11.89 3.76
CA GLY A 86 -1.97 13.25 3.21
C GLY A 86 -0.80 13.64 2.29
N LYS A 87 -0.05 12.70 1.73
CA LYS A 87 1.06 12.95 0.79
C LYS A 87 1.07 12.04 -0.43
N VAL A 88 0.12 11.10 -0.53
CA VAL A 88 0.10 10.14 -1.64
C VAL A 88 -0.37 10.83 -2.91
N LYS A 89 0.50 10.81 -3.91
CA LYS A 89 0.25 11.35 -5.25
C LYS A 89 -0.12 10.27 -6.24
N VAL A 90 0.42 9.06 -6.07
CA VAL A 90 0.24 7.95 -7.01
C VAL A 90 -0.29 6.73 -6.27
N LEU A 91 -1.46 6.27 -6.68
CA LEU A 91 -2.10 5.06 -6.16
C LEU A 91 -2.47 4.13 -7.33
N GLN A 92 -1.74 3.02 -7.47
CA GLN A 92 -2.02 1.98 -8.47
C GLN A 92 -2.68 0.79 -7.79
N LEU A 93 -3.91 0.50 -8.18
CA LEU A 93 -4.74 -0.56 -7.62
C LEU A 93 -5.30 -1.48 -8.71
N ASP A 94 -4.79 -1.40 -9.93
CA ASP A 94 -5.30 -2.16 -11.05
C ASP A 94 -5.07 -3.67 -10.88
N GLY A 95 -5.96 -4.49 -11.43
CA GLY A 95 -5.85 -5.96 -11.30
C GLY A 95 -6.16 -6.48 -9.90
N ASN A 96 -7.01 -5.79 -9.14
CA ASN A 96 -7.54 -6.24 -7.85
C ASN A 96 -9.02 -6.66 -7.97
N ARG A 97 -9.72 -6.80 -6.85
CA ARG A 97 -11.15 -7.19 -6.77
C ARG A 97 -11.95 -6.16 -5.97
N LEU A 98 -11.58 -4.87 -6.10
CA LEU A 98 -12.15 -3.78 -5.32
C LEU A 98 -13.56 -3.44 -5.78
N GLY A 99 -14.50 -3.43 -4.83
CA GLY A 99 -15.86 -2.96 -5.07
C GLY A 99 -15.96 -1.42 -5.07
N PRO A 100 -16.83 -0.82 -5.90
CA PRO A 100 -16.91 0.64 -6.07
C PRO A 100 -17.31 1.41 -4.81
N ARG A 101 -18.12 0.81 -3.93
CA ARG A 101 -18.61 1.46 -2.70
C ARG A 101 -17.50 1.65 -1.66
N LEU A 102 -16.73 0.58 -1.46
CA LEU A 102 -15.66 0.50 -0.46
C LEU A 102 -14.46 1.37 -0.84
N LEU A 103 -14.15 1.40 -2.13
CA LEU A 103 -13.15 2.29 -2.68
C LEU A 103 -13.48 3.78 -2.42
N ALA A 104 -14.73 4.18 -2.62
CA ALA A 104 -15.13 5.57 -2.44
C ALA A 104 -14.88 6.05 -1.00
N GLU A 105 -15.18 5.21 -0.01
CA GLU A 105 -14.95 5.52 1.41
C GLU A 105 -13.46 5.68 1.74
N ALA A 106 -12.59 4.81 1.22
CA ALA A 106 -11.16 4.86 1.48
C ALA A 106 -10.43 6.00 0.74
N VAL A 107 -10.88 6.37 -0.46
CA VAL A 107 -10.26 7.42 -1.30
C VAL A 107 -10.78 8.82 -0.96
N CYS A 108 -11.88 8.93 -0.21
CA CYS A 108 -12.36 10.21 0.31
C CYS A 108 -11.36 10.86 1.30
N GLY A 109 -11.45 12.18 1.48
CA GLY A 109 -10.63 12.91 2.46
C GLY A 109 -9.29 13.38 1.91
N ALA A 110 -8.20 13.22 2.68
CA ALA A 110 -6.89 13.79 2.34
C ALA A 110 -6.22 13.11 1.14
N LEU A 111 -6.59 11.85 0.85
CA LEU A 111 -6.18 11.17 -0.38
C LEU A 111 -6.75 11.86 -1.62
N ALA A 112 -8.05 12.17 -1.62
CA ALA A 112 -8.71 12.80 -2.76
C ALA A 112 -8.08 14.16 -3.14
N SER A 113 -7.54 14.91 -2.16
CA SER A 113 -6.93 16.22 -2.41
C SER A 113 -5.46 16.16 -2.84
N THR A 114 -4.80 15.01 -2.70
CA THR A 114 -3.37 14.85 -2.96
C THR A 114 -3.05 13.93 -4.12
N LEU A 115 -3.98 13.05 -4.50
CA LEU A 115 -3.83 12.14 -5.63
C LEU A 115 -3.74 12.89 -6.96
N GLU A 116 -2.64 12.67 -7.66
CA GLU A 116 -2.39 13.11 -9.04
C GLU A 116 -2.68 11.97 -10.03
N GLU A 117 -2.47 10.72 -9.61
CA GLU A 117 -2.66 9.52 -10.42
C GLU A 117 -3.36 8.42 -9.62
N LEU A 118 -4.50 7.95 -10.13
CA LEU A 118 -5.27 6.85 -9.58
C LEU A 118 -5.62 5.87 -10.71
N ASN A 119 -5.12 4.64 -10.60
CA ASN A 119 -5.45 3.56 -11.54
C ASN A 119 -6.24 2.46 -10.84
N LEU A 120 -7.45 2.23 -11.33
CA LEU A 120 -8.40 1.24 -10.82
C LEU A 120 -8.84 0.24 -11.89
N SER A 121 -8.18 0.25 -13.05
CA SER A 121 -8.55 -0.63 -14.15
C SER A 121 -8.47 -2.11 -13.73
N ARG A 122 -9.23 -2.98 -14.40
CA ARG A 122 -9.22 -4.43 -14.10
C ARG A 122 -9.55 -4.77 -12.63
N ASN A 123 -10.39 -3.95 -11.98
CA ASN A 123 -11.11 -4.34 -10.76
C ASN A 123 -12.49 -4.89 -11.15
N GLY A 124 -12.93 -5.95 -10.47
CA GLY A 124 -14.17 -6.70 -10.76
C GLY A 124 -15.37 -6.28 -9.95
#